data_AF-A0A7C2FYI8-F1
#
_entry.id   AF-A0A7C2FYI8-F1
#
_cell.length_a   1.000
_cell.length_b   1.000
_cell.length_c   1.000
_cell.angle_alpha   90.00
_cell.angle_beta   90.00
_cell.angle_gamma   90.00
#
_symmetry.space_group_name_H-M   'P 1'
#
loop_
_entity.id
_entity.type
_entity.pdbx_description
1 polymer ?
#
loop_
_entity_poly.entity_id
_entity_poly.type
_entity_poly.pdbx_seq_one_letter_code
_entity_poly.pdbx_strand_id
1 'polypeptide(L)'
;MSLQCNDFTEALKVLKEFQGFNELILLQVLLSHSWKGLGRVGTSKVLKMSERRVRKIIEILRAKKLTDESGSLIEESLKKLFETLKIKTVGRGEEFQVTAYGPLSTQLLEMIASRIVDLRDYLVIGTGSSNSIWMIGVSSGSAGGIIFPRVPTDYVEKILREVEWEGLENSLLIVWKLYEEVRSDAVVIYSLAQLCASS
;
A
#
# COMPACT_ATOMS: atom_id res chain seq x y z
N MET A 1 -4.38 -11.90 12.89
CA MET A 1 -5.05 -10.58 13.07
C MET A 1 -5.20 -9.94 11.70
N SER A 2 -6.38 -9.39 11.39
CA SER A 2 -6.69 -8.75 10.10
C SER A 2 -6.81 -7.23 10.27
N LEU A 3 -6.35 -6.45 9.29
CA LEU A 3 -6.42 -4.99 9.32
C LEU A 3 -7.82 -4.46 9.01
N GLN A 4 -8.24 -3.44 9.77
CA GLN A 4 -9.52 -2.75 9.66
C GLN A 4 -9.31 -1.30 9.20
N CYS A 5 -10.38 -0.61 8.83
CA CYS A 5 -10.28 0.78 8.39
C CYS A 5 -9.59 1.68 9.41
N ASN A 6 -9.87 1.49 10.70
CA ASN A 6 -9.27 2.29 11.77
C ASN A 6 -7.74 2.22 11.74
N ASP A 7 -7.16 1.05 11.46
CA ASP A 7 -5.70 0.86 11.40
C ASP A 7 -5.07 1.77 10.32
N PHE A 8 -5.72 1.90 9.15
CA PHE A 8 -5.25 2.77 8.06
C PHE A 8 -5.47 4.25 8.37
N THR A 9 -6.64 4.61 8.92
CA THR A 9 -6.96 6.01 9.21
C THR A 9 -6.13 6.58 10.37
N GLU A 10 -5.86 5.78 11.41
CA GLU A 10 -5.02 6.18 12.55
C GLU A 10 -3.58 6.39 12.11
N ALA A 11 -3.02 5.45 11.33
CA ALA A 11 -1.68 5.58 10.76
C ALA A 11 -1.55 6.86 9.92
N LEU A 12 -2.55 7.20 9.10
CA LEU A 12 -2.51 8.42 8.31
C LEU A 12 -2.72 9.68 9.15
N LYS A 13 -3.55 9.63 10.20
CA LYS A 13 -3.77 10.75 11.13
C LYS A 13 -2.47 11.19 11.77
N VAL A 14 -1.65 10.24 12.21
CA VAL A 14 -0.31 10.50 12.76
C VAL A 14 0.56 11.27 11.75
N LEU A 15 0.56 10.86 10.48
CA LEU A 15 1.35 11.54 9.45
C LEU A 15 0.85 12.96 9.13
N LYS A 16 -0.47 13.20 9.25
CA LYS A 16 -1.08 14.53 9.04
C LYS A 16 -0.64 15.56 10.08
N GLU A 17 -0.14 15.14 11.24
CA GLU A 17 0.37 16.06 12.28
C GLU A 17 1.69 16.76 11.84
N PHE A 18 2.31 16.29 10.76
CA PHE A 18 3.57 16.81 10.22
C PHE A 18 3.32 17.95 9.23
N GLN A 19 2.93 19.11 9.77
CA GLN A 19 2.66 20.30 8.96
C GLN A 19 3.83 20.64 8.00
N GLY A 20 3.49 20.94 6.75
CA GLY A 20 4.46 21.28 5.70
C GLY A 20 5.10 20.10 4.98
N PHE A 21 4.68 18.87 5.30
CA PHE A 21 5.09 17.66 4.59
C PHE A 21 3.89 16.97 3.95
N ASN A 22 4.09 16.40 2.77
CA ASN A 22 3.10 15.56 2.13
C ASN A 22 3.14 14.16 2.78
N GLU A 23 1.98 13.68 3.23
CA GLU A 23 1.88 12.47 4.02
C GLU A 23 2.27 11.21 3.24
N LEU A 24 1.96 11.17 1.93
CA LEU A 24 2.39 10.09 1.06
C LEU A 24 3.92 10.02 0.95
N ILE A 25 4.60 11.17 0.89
CA ILE A 25 6.07 11.21 0.89
C ILE A 25 6.65 10.75 2.24
N LEU A 26 6.03 11.15 3.36
CA LEU A 26 6.44 10.66 4.68
C LEU A 26 6.29 9.13 4.77
N LEU A 27 5.15 8.62 4.31
CA LEU A 27 4.86 7.19 4.28
C LEU A 27 5.85 6.42 3.40
N GLN A 28 6.19 6.94 2.21
CA GLN A 28 7.21 6.35 1.34
C GLN A 28 8.57 6.25 2.04
N VAL A 29 9.00 7.32 2.72
CA VAL A 29 10.26 7.31 3.47
C VAL A 29 10.20 6.32 4.63
N LEU A 30 9.10 6.29 5.40
CA LEU A 30 8.91 5.33 6.49
C LEU A 30 8.94 3.88 6.00
N LEU A 31 8.25 3.56 4.90
CA LEU A 31 8.25 2.21 4.33
C LEU A 31 9.65 1.81 3.85
N SER A 32 10.37 2.68 3.15
CA SER A 32 11.75 2.36 2.74
C SER A 32 12.71 2.21 3.93
N HIS A 33 12.68 3.14 4.88
CA HIS A 33 13.71 3.25 5.90
C HIS A 33 13.45 2.31 7.07
N SER A 34 12.22 2.33 7.60
CA SER A 34 11.85 1.59 8.80
C SER A 34 11.35 0.19 8.50
N TRP A 35 10.58 0.01 7.43
CA TRP A 35 9.98 -1.30 7.14
C TRP A 35 10.89 -2.20 6.29
N LYS A 36 11.48 -1.65 5.22
CA LYS A 36 12.44 -2.38 4.38
C LYS A 36 13.88 -2.32 4.90
N GLY A 37 14.13 -1.58 5.98
CA GLY A 37 15.45 -1.45 6.60
C GLY A 37 16.50 -0.75 5.73
N LEU A 38 16.06 0.04 4.73
CA LEU A 38 17.01 0.70 3.83
C LEU A 38 17.68 1.87 4.54
N GLY A 39 19.01 1.92 4.47
CA GLY A 39 19.75 3.12 4.85
C GLY A 39 19.35 4.35 4.01
N ARG A 40 19.76 5.54 4.46
CA ARG A 40 19.47 6.83 3.81
C ARG A 40 19.76 6.84 2.30
N VAL A 41 20.89 6.27 1.89
CA VAL A 41 21.31 6.18 0.48
C VAL A 41 20.38 5.26 -0.32
N GLY A 42 20.03 4.09 0.23
CA GLY A 42 19.10 3.15 -0.39
C GLY A 42 17.70 3.76 -0.57
N THR A 43 17.20 4.41 0.48
CA THR A 43 15.94 5.17 0.45
C THR A 43 15.95 6.25 -0.64
N SER A 44 17.02 7.03 -0.73
CA SER A 44 17.18 8.07 -1.76
C SER A 44 17.12 7.51 -3.18
N LYS A 45 17.81 6.40 -3.44
CA LYS A 45 17.80 5.73 -4.75
C LYS A 45 16.42 5.19 -5.10
N VAL A 46 15.78 4.45 -4.19
CA VAL A 46 14.48 3.82 -4.43
C VAL A 46 13.38 4.86 -4.66
N LEU A 47 13.39 5.94 -3.88
CA LEU A 47 12.38 7.00 -4.00
C LEU A 47 12.71 8.05 -5.08
N LYS A 48 13.87 7.96 -5.75
CA LYS A 48 14.35 8.97 -6.71
C LYS A 48 14.36 10.38 -6.10
N MET A 49 14.70 10.48 -4.82
CA MET A 49 14.76 11.73 -4.06
C MET A 49 16.22 12.08 -3.74
N SER A 50 16.54 13.37 -3.59
CA SER A 50 17.88 13.74 -3.15
C SER A 50 18.15 13.25 -1.72
N GLU A 51 19.38 12.79 -1.47
CA GLU A 51 19.81 12.34 -0.15
C GLU A 51 19.60 13.39 0.95
N ARG A 52 19.76 14.68 0.61
CA ARG A 52 19.49 15.81 1.51
C ARG A 52 18.03 15.85 1.94
N ARG A 53 17.10 15.60 1.01
CA ARG A 53 15.66 15.60 1.30
C ARG A 53 15.27 14.41 2.17
N VAL A 54 15.78 13.22 1.85
CA VAL A 54 15.57 12.01 2.67
C VAL A 54 16.10 12.23 4.08
N ARG A 55 17.32 12.77 4.22
CA ARG A 55 17.90 13.09 5.55
C ARG A 55 16.98 13.99 6.36
N LYS A 56 16.51 15.09 5.77
CA LYS A 56 15.60 16.03 6.44
C LYS A 56 14.32 15.35 6.92
N ILE A 57 13.75 14.45 6.13
CA ILE A 57 12.54 13.71 6.52
C ILE A 57 12.85 12.76 7.69
N ILE A 58 13.90 11.96 7.61
CA ILE A 58 14.30 11.04 8.69
C ILE A 58 14.57 11.80 9.99
N GLU A 59 15.29 12.93 9.93
CA GLU A 59 15.55 13.79 11.10
C GLU A 59 14.25 14.28 11.76
N ILE A 60 13.24 14.65 10.95
CA ILE A 60 11.95 15.12 11.46
C ILE A 60 11.12 13.96 12.04
N LEU A 61 11.13 12.79 11.41
CA LEU A 61 10.45 11.60 11.92
C LEU A 61 11.01 11.22 13.31
N ARG A 62 12.34 11.31 13.49
CA ARG A 62 13.01 11.11 14.78
C ARG A 62 12.67 12.19 15.80
N ALA A 63 12.75 13.46 15.41
CA ALA A 63 12.46 14.58 16.30
C ALA A 63 11.03 14.55 16.84
N LYS A 64 10.09 14.01 16.06
CA LYS A 64 8.68 13.82 16.42
C LYS A 64 8.40 12.46 17.08
N LYS A 65 9.43 11.67 17.38
CA LYS A 65 9.36 10.37 18.04
C LYS A 65 8.51 9.32 17.30
N LEU A 66 8.41 9.41 15.96
CA LEU A 66 7.84 8.30 15.17
C LEU A 66 8.82 7.16 14.98
N THR A 67 10.11 7.47 14.92
CA THR A 67 11.18 6.49 14.80
C THR A 67 12.26 6.75 15.84
N ASP A 68 12.90 5.69 16.33
CA ASP A 68 14.07 5.80 17.19
C ASP A 68 15.36 6.11 16.40
N GLU A 69 16.51 6.09 17.09
CA GLU A 69 17.82 6.34 16.46
C GLU A 69 18.22 5.25 15.45
N SER A 70 17.74 4.01 15.67
CA SER A 70 17.94 2.88 14.76
C SER A 70 17.06 2.96 13.51
N GLY A 71 16.03 3.81 13.52
CA GLY A 71 15.04 3.93 12.46
C GLY A 71 13.81 3.04 12.66
N SER A 72 13.72 2.34 13.79
CA SER A 72 12.57 1.50 14.14
C SER A 72 11.37 2.35 14.54
N LEU A 73 10.16 1.91 14.18
CA LEU A 73 8.91 2.61 14.53
C LEU A 73 8.63 2.53 16.03
N ILE A 74 8.28 3.68 16.62
CA ILE A 74 7.83 3.81 18.00
C ILE A 74 6.30 3.90 18.07
N GLU A 75 5.67 4.52 17.07
CA GLU A 75 4.23 4.76 17.07
C GLU A 75 3.44 3.47 16.83
N GLU A 76 2.63 3.09 17.82
CA GLU A 76 1.99 1.76 17.87
C GLU A 76 1.03 1.52 16.69
N SER A 77 0.30 2.54 16.24
CA SER A 77 -0.63 2.43 15.11
C SER A 77 0.09 2.10 13.79
N LEU A 78 1.19 2.80 13.50
CA LEU A 78 2.04 2.53 12.33
C LEU A 78 2.77 1.19 12.46
N LYS A 79 3.26 0.87 13.66
CA LYS A 79 3.94 -0.39 13.93
C LYS A 79 3.02 -1.58 13.70
N LYS A 80 1.82 -1.57 14.31
CA LYS A 80 0.78 -2.58 14.10
C LYS A 80 0.45 -2.75 12.63
N LEU A 81 0.28 -1.65 11.89
CA LEU A 81 -0.01 -1.70 10.46
C LEU A 81 1.12 -2.40 9.67
N PHE A 82 2.38 -2.01 9.90
CA PHE A 82 3.54 -2.54 9.15
C PHE A 82 3.90 -3.97 9.53
N GLU A 83 3.69 -4.38 10.78
CA GLU A 83 3.93 -5.75 11.24
C GLU A 83 2.83 -6.71 10.79
N THR A 84 1.60 -6.22 10.64
CA THR A 84 0.45 -7.05 10.24
C THR A 84 0.31 -7.14 8.73
N LEU A 85 0.49 -6.03 8.00
CA LEU A 85 0.31 -5.98 6.56
C LEU A 85 1.41 -6.77 5.85
N LYS A 86 1.02 -7.85 5.18
CA LYS A 86 1.87 -8.61 4.27
C LYS A 86 1.61 -8.12 2.85
N ILE A 87 2.70 -7.83 2.15
CA ILE A 87 2.67 -7.47 0.74
C ILE A 87 3.50 -8.52 0.01
N LYS A 88 2.90 -9.17 -0.98
CA LYS A 88 3.58 -10.15 -1.81
C LYS A 88 3.25 -9.94 -3.28
N THR A 89 4.24 -10.16 -4.13
CA THR A 89 4.00 -10.33 -5.56
C THR A 89 3.51 -11.75 -5.76
N VAL A 90 2.32 -11.90 -6.34
CA VAL A 90 1.67 -13.21 -6.55
C VAL A 90 1.55 -13.58 -8.01
N GLY A 91 1.93 -12.69 -8.92
CA GLY A 91 1.93 -13.00 -10.35
C GLY A 91 2.71 -11.97 -11.14
N ARG A 92 3.27 -12.40 -12.27
CA ARG A 92 3.98 -11.52 -13.20
C ARG A 92 3.76 -12.03 -14.61
N GLY A 93 3.21 -11.17 -15.46
CA GLY A 93 3.18 -11.36 -16.90
C GLY A 93 4.13 -10.39 -17.60
N GLU A 94 4.21 -10.47 -18.93
CA GLU A 94 5.07 -9.59 -19.74
C GLU A 94 4.77 -8.10 -19.54
N GLU A 95 3.49 -7.76 -19.36
CA GLU A 95 3.02 -6.37 -19.29
C GLU A 95 2.47 -5.98 -17.91
N PHE A 96 2.56 -6.88 -16.92
CA PHE A 96 1.95 -6.63 -15.62
C PHE A 96 2.62 -7.35 -14.45
N GLN A 97 2.37 -6.80 -13.27
CA GLN A 97 2.69 -7.44 -12.00
C GLN A 97 1.46 -7.43 -11.08
N VAL A 98 1.17 -8.54 -10.42
CA VAL A 98 0.08 -8.66 -9.46
C VAL A 98 0.64 -8.66 -8.06
N THR A 99 0.19 -7.73 -7.22
CA THR A 99 0.53 -7.71 -5.80
C THR A 99 -0.71 -7.90 -4.95
N ALA A 100 -0.54 -8.64 -3.86
CA ALA A 100 -1.56 -8.86 -2.85
C ALA A 100 -1.19 -8.16 -1.55
N TYR A 101 -2.18 -7.50 -0.96
CA TYR A 101 -2.12 -6.77 0.30
C TYR A 101 -3.09 -7.42 1.29
N GLY A 102 -2.57 -8.01 2.37
CA GLY A 102 -3.40 -8.68 3.36
C GLY A 102 -2.62 -9.09 4.61
N PRO A 103 -3.26 -9.61 5.66
CA PRO A 103 -4.68 -9.87 5.76
C PRO A 103 -5.49 -8.60 6.09
N LEU A 104 -6.58 -8.39 5.35
CA LEU A 104 -7.58 -7.35 5.58
C LEU A 104 -8.85 -7.94 6.20
N SER A 105 -9.66 -7.14 6.87
CA SER A 105 -10.95 -7.60 7.38
C SER A 105 -11.97 -7.75 6.24
N THR A 106 -12.91 -8.69 6.38
CA THR A 106 -13.98 -8.89 5.38
C THR A 106 -14.79 -7.61 5.14
N GLN A 107 -15.10 -6.88 6.21
CA GLN A 107 -15.80 -5.59 6.13
C GLN A 107 -15.05 -4.55 5.29
N LEU A 108 -13.72 -4.47 5.44
CA LEU A 108 -12.89 -3.60 4.61
C LEU A 108 -12.89 -4.05 3.13
N LEU A 109 -12.83 -5.35 2.87
CA LEU A 109 -12.84 -5.88 1.51
C LEU A 109 -14.18 -5.66 0.80
N GLU A 110 -15.31 -5.83 1.51
CA GLU A 110 -16.66 -5.52 1.01
C GLU A 110 -16.81 -4.03 0.68
N MET A 111 -16.27 -3.16 1.54
CA MET A 111 -16.20 -1.71 1.29
C MET A 111 -15.36 -1.39 0.05
N ILE A 112 -14.17 -1.99 -0.08
CA ILE A 112 -13.32 -1.82 -1.26
C ILE A 112 -14.06 -2.28 -2.53
N ALA A 113 -14.73 -3.44 -2.48
CA ALA A 113 -15.45 -3.98 -3.63
C ALA A 113 -16.58 -3.06 -4.09
N SER A 114 -17.35 -2.50 -3.16
CA SER A 114 -18.45 -1.58 -3.45
C SER A 114 -17.97 -0.20 -3.94
N ARG A 115 -16.77 0.24 -3.49
CA ARG A 115 -16.17 1.54 -3.82
C ARG A 115 -14.90 1.43 -4.67
N ILE A 116 -14.85 0.42 -5.56
CA ILE A 116 -13.65 0.11 -6.34
C ILE A 116 -13.19 1.27 -7.24
N VAL A 117 -14.13 2.09 -7.72
CA VAL A 117 -13.84 3.25 -8.57
C VAL A 117 -13.14 4.34 -7.75
N ASP A 118 -13.64 4.64 -6.55
CA ASP A 118 -13.02 5.62 -5.64
C ASP A 118 -11.60 5.19 -5.28
N LEU A 119 -11.40 3.90 -4.96
CA LEU A 119 -10.07 3.37 -4.68
C LEU A 119 -9.14 3.53 -5.89
N ARG A 120 -9.61 3.19 -7.10
CA ARG A 120 -8.83 3.37 -8.33
C ARG A 120 -8.41 4.82 -8.52
N ASP A 121 -9.32 5.76 -8.31
CA ASP A 121 -9.05 7.18 -8.52
C ASP A 121 -8.03 7.69 -7.49
N TYR A 122 -8.12 7.29 -6.22
CA TYR A 122 -7.07 7.58 -5.23
C TYR A 122 -5.71 7.01 -5.61
N LEU A 123 -5.66 5.76 -6.09
CA LEU A 123 -4.41 5.13 -6.51
C LEU A 123 -3.81 5.83 -7.76
N VAL A 124 -4.65 6.24 -8.73
CA VAL A 124 -4.20 7.01 -9.90
C VAL A 124 -3.64 8.36 -9.50
N ILE A 125 -4.31 9.07 -8.59
CA ILE A 125 -3.83 10.34 -8.03
C ILE A 125 -2.48 10.12 -7.31
N GLY A 126 -2.39 9.10 -6.45
CA GLY A 126 -1.18 8.82 -5.68
C GLY A 126 0.01 8.38 -6.54
N THR A 127 -0.22 7.63 -7.62
CA THR A 127 0.82 7.23 -8.57
C THR A 127 1.18 8.35 -9.55
N GLY A 128 0.29 9.33 -9.75
CA GLY A 128 0.43 10.41 -10.74
C GLY A 128 0.30 9.93 -12.19
N SER A 129 -0.25 8.74 -12.43
CA SER A 129 -0.38 8.14 -13.75
C SER A 129 -1.60 7.23 -13.84
N SER A 130 -2.51 7.52 -14.77
CA SER A 130 -3.66 6.66 -15.08
C SER A 130 -3.25 5.31 -15.67
N ASN A 131 -2.02 5.19 -16.16
CA ASN A 131 -1.52 3.98 -16.80
C ASN A 131 -0.82 3.02 -15.83
N SER A 132 -0.65 3.37 -14.55
CA SER A 132 0.06 2.51 -13.60
C SER A 132 -0.74 1.29 -13.17
N ILE A 133 -2.07 1.39 -13.20
CA ILE A 133 -2.99 0.38 -12.64
C ILE A 133 -3.83 -0.16 -13.77
N TRP A 134 -3.92 -1.49 -13.82
CA TRP A 134 -4.77 -2.17 -14.78
C TRP A 134 -6.09 -2.60 -14.15
N MET A 135 -6.03 -3.33 -13.05
CA MET A 135 -7.19 -3.93 -12.40
C MET A 135 -7.01 -3.99 -10.89
N ILE A 136 -8.13 -4.00 -10.16
CA ILE A 136 -8.17 -4.16 -8.72
C ILE A 136 -9.13 -5.29 -8.41
N GLY A 137 -8.67 -6.27 -7.64
CA GLY A 137 -9.46 -7.41 -7.21
C GLY A 137 -9.50 -7.51 -5.70
N VAL A 138 -10.48 -8.23 -5.16
CA VAL A 138 -10.54 -8.56 -3.73
C VAL A 138 -10.77 -10.05 -3.57
N SER A 139 -10.20 -10.61 -2.52
CA SER A 139 -10.37 -12.01 -2.12
C SER A 139 -10.94 -12.02 -0.71
N SER A 140 -12.12 -12.61 -0.50
CA SER A 140 -12.74 -12.74 0.83
C SER A 140 -13.01 -14.21 1.16
N GLY A 141 -12.57 -14.66 2.33
CA GLY A 141 -12.89 -15.99 2.85
C GLY A 141 -11.94 -17.11 2.42
N SER A 142 -12.05 -17.60 1.18
CA SER A 142 -11.32 -18.81 0.71
C SER A 142 -10.45 -18.57 -0.53
N ALA A 143 -9.36 -19.34 -0.63
CA ALA A 143 -8.52 -19.39 -1.83
C ALA A 143 -9.38 -19.74 -3.06
N GLY A 144 -9.37 -18.86 -4.08
CA GLY A 144 -10.18 -18.98 -5.30
C GLY A 144 -11.40 -18.03 -5.37
N GLY A 145 -11.75 -17.34 -4.27
CA GLY A 145 -12.85 -16.36 -4.23
C GLY A 145 -12.47 -14.94 -4.70
N ILE A 146 -11.51 -14.82 -5.62
CA ILE A 146 -11.07 -13.51 -6.10
C ILE A 146 -12.10 -12.96 -7.08
N ILE A 147 -12.64 -11.80 -6.75
CA ILE A 147 -13.49 -11.03 -7.65
C ILE A 147 -12.74 -9.80 -8.14
N PHE A 148 -12.89 -9.46 -9.41
CA PHE A 148 -12.46 -8.19 -9.99
C PHE A 148 -13.70 -7.38 -10.32
N PRO A 149 -14.19 -6.54 -9.39
CA PRO A 149 -15.45 -5.83 -9.58
C PRO A 149 -15.38 -4.94 -10.83
N ARG A 150 -16.43 -5.01 -11.66
CA ARG A 150 -16.59 -4.20 -12.89
C ARG A 150 -15.54 -4.47 -13.98
N VAL A 151 -14.87 -5.63 -13.96
CA VAL A 151 -13.96 -6.07 -15.02
C VAL A 151 -14.61 -7.24 -15.79
N PRO A 152 -14.63 -7.24 -17.13
CA PRO A 152 -15.15 -8.37 -17.90
C PRO A 152 -14.34 -9.65 -17.66
N THR A 153 -15.02 -10.79 -17.59
CA THR A 153 -14.44 -12.10 -17.24
C THR A 153 -13.24 -12.48 -18.10
N ASP A 154 -13.29 -12.22 -19.40
CA ASP A 154 -12.22 -12.58 -20.36
C ASP A 154 -10.86 -11.95 -20.00
N TYR A 155 -10.87 -10.72 -19.46
CA TYR A 155 -9.66 -10.05 -19.00
C TYR A 155 -9.16 -10.64 -17.68
N VAL A 156 -10.09 -11.01 -16.80
CA VAL A 156 -9.79 -11.60 -15.50
C VAL A 156 -9.11 -12.95 -15.67
N GLU A 157 -9.63 -13.82 -16.54
CA GLU A 157 -9.07 -15.15 -16.79
C GLU A 157 -7.60 -15.11 -17.23
N LYS A 158 -7.23 -14.13 -18.06
CA LYS A 158 -5.84 -13.95 -18.49
C LYS A 158 -4.90 -13.68 -17.30
N ILE A 159 -5.34 -12.87 -16.34
CA ILE A 159 -4.56 -12.56 -15.14
C ILE A 159 -4.52 -13.76 -14.20
N LEU A 160 -5.66 -14.39 -13.97
CA LEU A 160 -5.80 -15.48 -12.99
C LEU A 160 -4.91 -16.70 -13.31
N ARG A 161 -4.53 -16.90 -14.57
CA ARG A 161 -3.57 -17.95 -14.98
C ARG A 161 -2.16 -17.73 -14.44
N GLU A 162 -1.77 -16.48 -14.22
CA GLU A 162 -0.43 -16.08 -13.78
C GLU A 162 -0.37 -15.83 -12.27
N VAL A 163 -1.45 -16.08 -11.52
CA VAL A 163 -1.55 -15.79 -10.08
C VAL A 163 -1.34 -17.05 -9.25
N GLU A 164 -0.43 -16.96 -8.29
CA GLU A 164 -0.24 -17.92 -7.20
C GLU A 164 -1.32 -17.70 -6.13
N TRP A 165 -2.18 -18.71 -5.97
CA TRP A 165 -3.40 -18.61 -5.15
C TRP A 165 -3.16 -18.80 -3.65
N GLU A 166 -2.04 -19.39 -3.27
CA GLU A 166 -1.76 -19.80 -1.90
C GLU A 166 -1.66 -18.57 -0.97
N GLY A 167 -2.40 -18.61 0.15
CA GLY A 167 -2.34 -17.57 1.18
C GLY A 167 -2.92 -16.22 0.73
N LEU A 168 -3.92 -16.22 -0.16
CA LEU A 168 -4.62 -15.03 -0.66
C LEU A 168 -5.95 -14.78 0.03
N GLU A 169 -6.24 -15.45 1.14
CA GLU A 169 -7.44 -15.21 1.92
C GLU A 169 -7.44 -13.76 2.43
N ASN A 170 -8.59 -13.10 2.30
CA ASN A 170 -8.81 -11.76 2.82
C ASN A 170 -7.75 -10.75 2.36
N SER A 171 -7.55 -10.66 1.04
CA SER A 171 -6.51 -9.83 0.43
C SER A 171 -7.08 -8.91 -0.65
N LEU A 172 -6.53 -7.70 -0.72
CA LEU A 172 -6.68 -6.81 -1.87
C LEU A 172 -5.62 -7.19 -2.91
N LEU A 173 -6.02 -7.35 -4.17
CA LEU A 173 -5.11 -7.56 -5.29
C LEU A 173 -5.08 -6.34 -6.18
N ILE A 174 -3.88 -5.93 -6.60
CA ILE A 174 -3.70 -4.89 -7.61
C ILE A 174 -2.85 -5.44 -8.74
N VAL A 175 -3.36 -5.30 -9.96
CA VAL A 175 -2.65 -5.60 -11.19
C VAL A 175 -2.06 -4.29 -11.69
N TRP A 176 -0.74 -4.18 -11.60
CA TRP A 176 0.04 -3.03 -12.02
C TRP A 176 0.54 -3.22 -13.44
N LYS A 177 0.50 -2.16 -14.26
CA LYS A 177 1.31 -2.12 -15.49
C LYS A 177 2.74 -1.67 -15.20
N LEU A 178 2.89 -0.82 -14.18
CA LEU A 178 4.18 -0.39 -13.67
C LEU A 178 4.15 -0.40 -12.15
N TYR A 179 4.95 -1.30 -11.56
CA TYR A 179 5.07 -1.44 -10.12
C TYR A 179 6.42 -0.95 -9.63
N GLU A 180 6.42 0.04 -8.73
CA GLU A 180 7.61 0.55 -8.06
C GLU A 180 7.46 0.28 -6.56
N GLU A 181 7.89 -0.91 -6.10
CA GLU A 181 7.63 -1.50 -4.77
C GLU A 181 7.28 -0.51 -3.65
N VAL A 182 8.24 0.27 -3.15
CA VAL A 182 7.99 1.19 -2.03
C VAL A 182 6.98 2.29 -2.39
N ARG A 183 7.04 2.84 -3.60
CA ARG A 183 6.18 3.95 -4.02
C ARG A 183 4.75 3.46 -4.23
N SER A 184 4.59 2.35 -4.94
CA SER A 184 3.30 1.70 -5.18
C SER A 184 2.66 1.26 -3.86
N ASP A 185 3.41 0.61 -2.96
CA ASP A 185 2.88 0.15 -1.67
C ASP A 185 2.43 1.31 -0.77
N ALA A 186 3.21 2.39 -0.72
CA ALA A 186 2.82 3.61 -0.01
C ALA A 186 1.52 4.20 -0.57
N VAL A 187 1.36 4.21 -1.90
CA VAL A 187 0.15 4.71 -2.55
C VAL A 187 -1.05 3.84 -2.20
N VAL A 188 -0.90 2.52 -2.12
CA VAL A 188 -1.99 1.62 -1.72
C VAL A 188 -2.42 1.87 -0.28
N ILE A 189 -1.47 1.90 0.65
CA ILE A 189 -1.76 2.16 2.07
C ILE A 189 -2.44 3.53 2.24
N TYR A 190 -1.92 4.57 1.56
CA TYR A 190 -2.51 5.90 1.58
C TYR A 190 -3.92 5.92 0.99
N SER A 191 -4.13 5.24 -0.14
CA SER A 191 -5.43 5.20 -0.82
C SER A 191 -6.48 4.44 -0.02
N LEU A 192 -6.09 3.36 0.67
CA LEU A 192 -6.96 2.66 1.62
C LEU A 192 -7.34 3.56 2.79
N ALA A 193 -6.40 4.32 3.34
CA ALA A 193 -6.69 5.28 4.41
C ALA A 193 -7.64 6.40 3.94
N GLN A 194 -7.48 6.91 2.72
CA GLN A 194 -8.39 7.91 2.15
C GLN A 194 -9.78 7.33 1.91
N LEU A 195 -9.85 6.11 1.38
CA LEU A 195 -11.12 5.40 1.18
C LEU A 195 -11.86 5.27 2.51
N CYS A 196 -11.19 4.74 3.54
CA CYS A 196 -11.74 4.57 4.88
C CYS A 196 -12.17 5.88 5.55
N ALA A 197 -11.43 6.98 5.34
CA ALA A 197 -11.78 8.29 5.90
C ALA A 197 -12.96 8.98 5.20
N SER A 198 -13.30 8.53 3.99
CA SER A 198 -14.41 9.03 3.19
C SER A 198 -15.68 8.19 3.30
N SER A 199 -15.70 7.21 4.21
CA SER A 199 -16.80 6.26 4.43
C SER A 199 -17.68 6.65 5.61
#